data_AF-A0A2E9FCT2-F1
#
_entry.id   AF-A0A2E9FCT2-F1
#
_cell.length_a   1.000
_cell.length_b   1.000
_cell.length_c   1.000
_cell.angle_alpha   90.00
_cell.angle_beta   90.00
_cell.angle_gamma   90.00
#
_symmetry.space_group_name_H-M   'P 1'
#
loop_
_entity.id
_entity.type
_entity.pdbx_description
1 polymer ?
#
loop_
_entity_poly.entity_id
_entity_poly.type
_entity_poly.pdbx_seq_one_letter_code
_entity_poly.pdbx_strand_id
1 'polypeptide(L)'
;MQLPNNAATNGWYNVLPNPAPVRQLSGTIRVPYVVLGAGVTGLSAARQLATHLPEEQIVLIEAERVGFGTSGRNSGFVLNSFFHGDEPLKNPELLLEK
;
A
#
# COMPACT_ATOMS: atom_id res chain seq x y z
N MET A 1 -2.72 23.77 -7.81
CA MET A 1 -2.26 22.40 -7.52
C MET A 1 -3.27 21.45 -8.16
N GLN A 2 -2.84 20.58 -9.08
CA GLN A 2 -3.72 19.63 -9.75
C GLN A 2 -3.60 18.29 -9.03
N LEU A 3 -4.72 17.80 -8.48
CA LEU A 3 -4.78 16.49 -7.83
C LEU A 3 -5.00 15.39 -8.87
N PRO A 4 -4.69 14.12 -8.54
CA PRO A 4 -5.11 12.98 -9.35
C PRO A 4 -6.60 13.05 -9.66
N ASN A 5 -6.98 12.88 -10.93
CA ASN A 5 -8.38 12.88 -11.36
C ASN A 5 -8.92 11.46 -11.38
N ASN A 6 -9.21 10.94 -10.18
CA ASN A 6 -9.77 9.60 -10.04
C ASN A 6 -11.29 9.59 -10.25
N ALA A 7 -11.80 8.51 -10.86
CA ALA A 7 -13.24 8.32 -10.98
C ALA A 7 -13.92 8.34 -9.59
N ALA A 8 -15.07 9.00 -9.51
CA ALA A 8 -15.86 9.14 -8.28
C ALA A 8 -16.37 7.79 -7.73
N THR A 9 -16.39 6.75 -8.56
CA THR A 9 -16.77 5.39 -8.17
C THR A 9 -15.58 4.66 -7.55
N ASN A 10 -15.58 4.52 -6.22
CA ASN A 10 -14.70 3.62 -5.49
C ASN A 10 -15.57 2.75 -4.57
N GLY A 11 -15.87 1.53 -5.02
CA GLY A 11 -16.82 0.64 -4.34
C GLY A 11 -16.43 0.35 -2.90
N TRP A 12 -15.19 -0.08 -2.66
CA TRP A 12 -14.70 -0.37 -1.30
C TRP A 12 -14.69 0.86 -0.40
N TYR A 13 -14.31 2.02 -0.94
CA TYR A 13 -14.27 3.26 -0.14
C TYR A 13 -15.67 3.77 0.22
N ASN A 14 -16.62 3.66 -0.71
CA ASN A 14 -17.97 4.19 -0.53
C ASN A 14 -18.84 3.39 0.46
N VAL A 15 -18.46 2.16 0.80
CA VAL A 15 -19.15 1.34 1.81
C VAL A 15 -18.60 1.54 3.22
N LEU A 16 -17.51 2.29 3.38
CA LEU A 16 -16.95 2.61 4.69
C LEU A 16 -17.73 3.76 5.36
N PRO A 17 -17.73 3.84 6.70
CA PRO A 17 -18.16 5.05 7.39
C PRO A 17 -17.37 6.27 6.90
N ASN A 18 -18.00 7.45 6.98
CA ASN A 18 -17.31 8.69 6.64
C ASN A 18 -16.01 8.82 7.44
N PRO A 19 -14.87 9.08 6.78
CA PRO A 19 -13.61 9.22 7.48
C PRO A 19 -13.61 10.49 8.34
N ALA A 20 -12.82 10.48 9.40
CA ALA A 20 -12.51 11.70 10.14
C ALA A 20 -11.92 12.79 9.21
N PRO A 21 -11.98 14.08 9.61
CA PRO A 21 -11.31 15.15 8.89
C PRO A 21 -9.84 14.82 8.62
N VAL A 22 -9.33 15.17 7.43
CA VAL A 22 -7.91 15.00 7.14
C VAL A 22 -7.08 15.91 8.04
N ARG A 23 -5.93 15.41 8.50
CA ARG A 23 -4.85 16.29 8.93
C ARG A 23 -4.10 16.78 7.70
N GLN A 24 -4.30 18.03 7.32
CA GLN A 24 -3.52 18.64 6.26
C GLN A 24 -2.11 18.93 6.77
N LEU A 25 -1.11 18.58 5.96
CA LEU A 25 0.26 18.98 6.22
C LEU A 25 0.40 20.47 5.94
N SER A 26 0.83 21.23 6.94
CA SER A 26 1.18 22.64 6.81
C SER A 26 2.64 22.85 7.19
N GLY A 27 3.30 23.81 6.53
CA GLY A 27 4.68 24.14 6.78
C GLY A 27 5.68 23.09 6.25
N THR A 28 6.89 23.14 6.80
CA THR A 28 8.00 22.24 6.40
C THR A 28 8.26 21.24 7.52
N ILE A 29 8.31 19.96 7.18
CA ILE A 29 8.74 18.89 8.07
C ILE A 29 10.07 18.34 7.53
N ARG A 30 11.05 18.19 8.41
CA ARG A 30 12.34 17.53 8.11
C ARG A 30 12.38 16.21 8.85
N VAL A 31 12.45 15.13 8.11
CA VAL A 31 12.49 13.76 8.63
C VAL A 31 13.45 12.92 7.81
N PRO A 32 14.00 11.85 8.40
CA PRO A 32 14.89 10.94 7.68
C PRO A 32 14.14 10.16 6.59
N TYR A 33 12.84 9.90 6.77
CA TYR A 33 12.05 9.12 5.82
C TYR A 33 10.70 9.77 5.51
N VAL A 34 10.40 9.89 4.20
CA VAL A 34 9.10 10.29 3.69
C VAL A 34 8.59 9.22 2.73
N VAL A 35 7.35 8.79 2.93
CA VAL A 35 6.62 7.90 2.01
C VAL A 35 5.52 8.69 1.34
N LEU A 36 5.53 8.71 0.00
CA LEU A 36 4.53 9.40 -0.81
C LEU A 36 3.53 8.39 -1.38
N GLY A 37 2.25 8.62 -1.12
CA GLY A 37 1.13 7.75 -1.47
C GLY A 37 0.74 6.80 -0.35
N ALA A 38 -0.53 6.81 0.05
CA ALA A 38 -1.12 5.94 1.06
C ALA A 38 -1.96 4.81 0.44
N GLY A 39 -1.47 4.24 -0.66
CA GLY A 39 -1.94 2.96 -1.19
C GLY A 39 -1.31 1.78 -0.45
N VAL A 40 -1.56 0.56 -0.93
CA VAL A 40 -1.02 -0.67 -0.32
C VAL A 40 0.51 -0.65 -0.24
N THR A 41 1.19 -0.28 -1.32
CA THR A 41 2.66 -0.21 -1.37
C THR A 41 3.23 0.79 -0.37
N GLY A 42 2.66 2.00 -0.30
CA GLY A 42 3.13 3.03 0.61
C GLY A 42 2.88 2.70 2.08
N LEU A 43 1.69 2.17 2.42
CA LEU A 43 1.40 1.70 3.76
C LEU A 43 2.30 0.52 4.17
N SER A 44 2.54 -0.43 3.26
CA SER A 44 3.46 -1.54 3.50
C SER A 44 4.88 -1.04 3.74
N ALA A 45 5.39 -0.12 2.92
CA ALA A 45 6.70 0.48 3.09
C ALA A 45 6.82 1.25 4.41
N ALA A 46 5.87 2.13 4.73
CA ALA A 46 5.86 2.89 5.98
C ALA A 46 5.80 1.97 7.21
N ARG A 47 4.99 0.90 7.14
CA ARG A 47 4.92 -0.11 8.20
C ARG A 47 6.24 -0.85 8.37
N GLN A 48 6.88 -1.29 7.28
CA GLN A 48 8.18 -1.96 7.35
C GLN A 48 9.26 -1.04 7.93
N LEU A 49 9.30 0.23 7.50
CA LEU A 49 10.20 1.23 8.09
C LEU A 49 9.97 1.37 9.58
N ALA A 50 8.72 1.56 10.03
CA ALA A 50 8.40 1.75 11.44
C ALA A 50 8.66 0.49 12.29
N THR A 51 8.55 -0.70 11.68
CA THR A 51 8.85 -1.97 12.34
C THR A 51 10.35 -2.16 12.56
N HIS A 52 11.18 -1.78 11.59
CA HIS A 52 12.63 -1.98 11.66
C HIS A 52 13.39 -0.80 12.27
N LEU A 53 12.78 0.40 12.28
CA LEU A 53 13.36 1.65 12.78
C LEU A 53 12.39 2.31 13.77
N PRO A 54 12.14 1.71 14.96
CA PRO A 54 11.10 2.16 15.88
C PRO A 54 11.33 3.56 16.46
N GLU A 55 12.60 4.00 16.53
CA GLU A 55 12.99 5.32 17.05
C GLU A 55 13.00 6.40 15.96
N GLU A 56 12.82 6.04 14.69
CA GLU A 56 12.92 6.99 13.58
C GLU A 56 11.55 7.59 13.22
N GLN A 57 11.56 8.88 12.92
CA GLN A 57 10.36 9.56 12.46
C GLN A 57 10.11 9.28 10.97
N ILE A 58 8.95 8.71 10.67
CA ILE A 58 8.50 8.41 9.30
C ILE A 58 7.24 9.21 9.00
N VAL A 59 7.25 9.94 7.89
CA VAL A 59 6.07 10.71 7.44
C VAL A 59 5.50 10.07 6.19
N LEU A 60 4.23 9.67 6.25
CA LEU A 60 3.46 9.18 5.09
C LEU A 60 2.46 10.25 4.66
N ILE A 61 2.46 10.59 3.37
CA ILE A 61 1.64 11.66 2.79
C ILE A 61 0.79 11.10 1.66
N GLU A 62 -0.48 11.49 1.61
CA GLU A 62 -1.42 11.18 0.53
C GLU A 62 -2.04 12.47 0.00
N ALA A 63 -2.22 12.54 -1.32
CA ALA A 63 -2.83 13.68 -2.00
C ALA A 63 -4.36 13.69 -1.88
N GLU A 64 -4.98 12.51 -1.77
CA GLU A 64 -6.41 12.32 -1.57
C GLU A 64 -6.73 11.77 -0.16
N ARG A 65 -7.32 10.58 -0.09
CA ARG A 65 -7.62 9.85 1.15
C ARG A 65 -6.88 8.52 1.15
N VAL A 66 -6.52 8.04 2.34
CA VAL A 66 -5.85 6.75 2.50
C VAL A 66 -6.62 5.65 1.78
N GLY A 67 -5.93 4.89 0.93
CA GLY A 67 -6.51 3.81 0.14
C GLY A 67 -7.47 4.26 -0.97
N PHE A 68 -7.70 5.56 -1.19
CA PHE A 68 -8.67 6.01 -2.18
C PHE A 68 -8.23 5.75 -3.62
N GLY A 69 -6.93 5.63 -3.92
CA GLY A 69 -6.38 5.37 -5.26
C GLY A 69 -6.62 3.95 -5.79
N THR A 70 -5.71 3.44 -6.64
CA THR A 70 -5.82 2.11 -7.27
C THR A 70 -5.98 0.98 -6.26
N SER A 71 -5.29 1.07 -5.12
CA SER A 71 -5.38 0.06 -4.05
C SER A 71 -6.79 -0.10 -3.49
N GLY A 72 -7.64 0.93 -3.50
CA GLY A 72 -9.04 0.83 -3.07
C GLY A 72 -10.01 0.46 -4.19
N ARG A 73 -9.56 0.33 -5.44
CA ARG A 73 -10.40 -0.01 -6.61
C ARG A 73 -10.17 -1.42 -7.14
N ASN A 74 -9.50 -2.27 -6.37
CA ASN A 74 -9.20 -3.63 -6.75
C ASN A 74 -10.42 -4.56 -6.61
N SER A 75 -10.41 -5.72 -7.27
CA SER A 75 -11.54 -6.69 -7.25
C SER A 75 -11.65 -7.52 -5.96
N GLY A 76 -10.74 -7.34 -5.00
CA GLY A 76 -10.76 -8.01 -3.68
C GLY A 76 -10.01 -9.33 -3.62
N PHE A 77 -9.30 -9.73 -4.68
CA PHE A 77 -8.59 -11.01 -4.70
C PHE A 77 -7.16 -10.86 -4.16
N VAL A 78 -6.85 -11.66 -3.14
CA VAL A 78 -5.47 -11.92 -2.70
C VAL A 78 -5.21 -13.40 -2.94
N LEU A 79 -4.37 -13.70 -3.93
CA LEU A 79 -4.10 -15.06 -4.36
C LEU A 79 -2.67 -15.43 -3.96
N ASN A 80 -2.50 -16.58 -3.31
CA ASN A 80 -1.20 -17.20 -3.03
C ASN A 80 -0.94 -18.41 -3.94
N SER A 81 -1.76 -18.58 -4.99
CA SER A 81 -1.79 -19.79 -5.79
C SER A 81 -1.35 -19.49 -7.21
N PHE A 82 -0.30 -20.18 -7.66
CA PHE A 82 -0.09 -20.41 -9.08
C PHE A 82 -1.20 -21.36 -9.54
N PHE A 83 -1.86 -21.08 -10.66
CA PHE A 83 -2.80 -22.00 -11.30
C PHE A 83 -2.11 -23.24 -11.92
N HIS A 84 -0.92 -23.61 -11.43
CA HIS A 84 -0.34 -24.92 -11.66
C HIS A 84 -0.78 -25.80 -10.50
N GLY A 85 -1.56 -26.83 -10.84
CA GLY A 85 -2.19 -27.72 -9.87
C GLY A 85 -1.20 -28.29 -8.86
N ASP A 86 -1.75 -28.87 -7.79
CA ASP A 86 -1.08 -29.45 -6.63
C ASP A 86 -0.14 -30.65 -6.95
N GLU A 87 0.57 -30.60 -8.06
CA GLU A 87 1.73 -31.44 -8.34
C GLU A 87 2.89 -30.90 -7.50
N PRO A 88 3.37 -31.64 -6.49
CA PRO A 88 4.62 -31.30 -5.82
C PRO A 88 5.71 -31.16 -6.88
N LEU A 89 6.66 -30.22 -6.69
CA LEU A 89 7.85 -30.15 -7.54
C LEU A 89 8.49 -31.55 -7.57
N LYS A 90 8.36 -32.23 -8.71
CA LYS A 90 8.69 -33.65 -8.87
C LYS A 90 10.19 -33.97 -8.74
N ASN A 91 11.05 -33.00 -8.49
CA ASN A 91 12.47 -33.27 -8.27
C ASN A 91 13.20 -32.15 -7.50
N PRO A 92 13.54 -32.35 -6.21
CA PRO A 92 14.35 -31.42 -5.44
C PRO A 92 15.80 -31.25 -5.93
N GLU A 93 16.34 -32.19 -6.71
CA GLU A 93 17.75 -32.18 -7.11
C GLU A 93 18.08 -31.21 -8.26
N LEU A 94 17.07 -30.65 -8.93
CA LEU A 94 17.26 -29.68 -10.03
C LEU A 94 17.53 -28.23 -9.56
N LEU A 95 17.62 -27.98 -8.24
CA LEU A 95 17.91 -26.66 -7.67
C LEU A 95 19.38 -26.43 -7.34
N LEU A 96 20.26 -27.43 -7.49
CA LEU A 96 21.69 -27.32 -7.15
C LEU A 96 22.63 -27.16 -8.34
N GLU A 97 22.11 -27.11 -9.57
CA GLU A 97 22.89 -26.70 -10.74
C GLU A 97 22.38 -25.36 -11.28
N LYS A 98 22.85 -24.27 -10.67
CA LYS A 98 23.20 -22.99 -11.32
C LYS A 98 23.77 -21.99 -10.33
#